data_AF-A0A5C6YVK9-F1
#
_entry.id   AF-A0A5C6YVK9-F1
#
_cell.length_a   1.000
_cell.length_b   1.000
_cell.length_c   1.000
_cell.angle_alpha   90.00
_cell.angle_beta   90.00
_cell.angle_gamma   90.00
#
_symmetry.space_group_name_H-M   'P 1'
#
loop_
_entity.id
_entity.type
_entity.pdbx_description
1 polymer ?
#
loop_
_entity_poly.entity_id
_entity_poly.type
_entity_poly.pdbx_seq_one_letter_code
_entity_poly.pdbx_strand_id
1 'polypeptide(L)'
;MKRKNLNGIPNSISQQYFSTLFYYGKGYMADWIWNAATEKGINELTIDIINYKIHPKELQIKPLVIFLPKLKETIKKTLEIEGFLPNL
;
A
#
# COMPACT_ATOMS: atom_id res chain seq x y z
N MET A 1 12.80 28.26 -6.73
CA MET A 1 13.08 26.83 -6.51
C MET A 1 11.84 26.20 -5.89
N LYS A 2 11.12 25.33 -6.61
CA LYS A 2 9.93 24.64 -6.07
C LYS A 2 10.43 23.76 -4.91
N ARG A 3 9.87 23.92 -3.70
CA ARG A 3 10.24 23.05 -2.57
C ARG A 3 9.83 21.63 -2.94
N LYS A 4 10.80 20.72 -3.05
CA LYS A 4 10.53 19.29 -3.17
C LYS A 4 9.72 18.86 -1.95
N ASN A 5 8.55 18.26 -2.14
CA ASN A 5 7.67 17.91 -1.03
C ASN A 5 7.11 16.49 -1.15
N LEU A 6 7.52 15.63 -0.23
CA LEU A 6 7.08 14.23 -0.18
C LEU A 6 5.82 14.03 0.69
N ASN A 7 5.30 15.09 1.31
CA ASN A 7 4.16 14.99 2.24
C ASN A 7 2.87 14.48 1.56
N GLY A 8 2.79 14.53 0.23
CA GLY A 8 1.66 13.98 -0.53
C GLY A 8 1.70 12.46 -0.69
N ILE A 9 2.86 11.83 -0.54
CA ILE A 9 3.04 10.38 -0.79
C ILE A 9 2.17 9.55 0.16
N PRO A 10 2.21 9.74 1.50
CA PRO A 10 1.39 8.94 2.41
C PRO A 10 -0.11 9.01 2.08
N ASN A 11 -0.64 10.21 1.81
CA ASN A 11 -2.05 10.37 1.47
C ASN A 11 -2.39 9.71 0.14
N SER A 12 -1.54 9.86 -0.90
CA SER A 12 -1.76 9.25 -2.20
C SER A 12 -1.79 7.73 -2.14
N ILE A 13 -0.84 7.12 -1.42
CA ILE A 13 -0.78 5.66 -1.22
C ILE A 13 -2.03 5.18 -0.48
N SER A 14 -2.37 5.80 0.65
CA SER A 14 -3.50 5.36 1.47
C SER A 14 -4.82 5.49 0.72
N GLN A 15 -5.05 6.63 0.05
CA GLN A 15 -6.26 6.82 -0.76
C GLN A 15 -6.34 5.79 -1.89
N GLN A 16 -5.24 5.55 -2.60
CA GLN A 16 -5.23 4.56 -3.68
C GLN A 16 -5.51 3.15 -3.14
N TYR A 17 -4.85 2.75 -2.05
CA TYR A 17 -4.95 1.41 -1.48
C TYR A 17 -6.35 1.07 -0.98
N PHE A 18 -7.01 2.03 -0.33
CA PHE A 18 -8.37 1.85 0.21
C PHE A 18 -9.48 2.27 -0.77
N SER A 19 -9.15 2.68 -2.00
CA SER A 19 -10.15 3.05 -3.01
C SER A 19 -10.75 1.86 -3.75
N THR A 20 -11.79 2.14 -4.54
CA THR A 20 -12.37 1.21 -5.52
C THR A 20 -11.37 0.73 -6.58
N LEU A 21 -10.27 1.45 -6.82
CA LEU A 21 -9.24 1.03 -7.79
C LEU A 21 -8.62 -0.32 -7.41
N PHE A 22 -8.50 -0.59 -6.11
CA PHE A 22 -7.90 -1.81 -5.57
C PHE A 22 -8.95 -2.73 -4.96
N TYR A 23 -10.15 -2.73 -5.54
CA TYR A 23 -11.15 -3.74 -5.23
C TYR A 23 -10.67 -5.13 -5.69
N TYR A 24 -10.76 -6.14 -4.82
CA TYR A 24 -10.35 -7.51 -5.12
C TYR A 24 -11.47 -8.50 -4.83
N GLY A 25 -12.00 -9.14 -5.87
CA GLY A 25 -13.03 -10.15 -5.76
C GLY A 25 -14.34 -9.60 -5.21
N LYS A 26 -14.54 -9.70 -3.89
CA LYS A 26 -15.79 -9.36 -3.19
C LYS A 26 -15.64 -8.27 -2.13
N GLY A 27 -14.50 -7.59 -2.06
CA GLY A 27 -14.25 -6.59 -1.02
C GLY A 27 -13.13 -5.62 -1.35
N TYR A 28 -13.16 -4.50 -0.65
CA TYR A 28 -12.09 -3.52 -0.59
C TYR A 28 -10.93 -4.04 0.28
N MET A 29 -9.78 -3.38 0.19
CA MET A 29 -8.61 -3.77 1.00
C MET A 29 -8.90 -3.69 2.51
N ALA A 30 -9.73 -2.74 2.95
CA ALA A 30 -10.18 -2.66 4.34
C ALA A 30 -10.96 -3.90 4.79
N ASP A 31 -11.87 -4.41 3.94
CA ASP A 31 -12.64 -5.62 4.24
C ASP A 31 -11.72 -6.84 4.37
N TRP A 32 -10.75 -6.97 3.45
CA TRP A 32 -9.78 -8.05 3.48
C TRP A 32 -8.89 -7.99 4.71
N ILE A 33 -8.42 -6.80 5.11
CA ILE A 33 -7.64 -6.60 6.34
C ILE A 33 -8.48 -7.02 7.54
N TRP A 34 -9.69 -6.48 7.68
CA TRP A 34 -10.54 -6.73 8.83
C TRP A 34 -10.86 -8.22 9.00
N ASN A 35 -11.30 -8.87 7.92
CA ASN A 35 -11.71 -10.27 7.97
C ASN A 35 -10.51 -11.17 8.31
N ALA A 36 -9.37 -10.98 7.65
CA ALA A 36 -8.19 -11.81 7.88
C ALA A 36 -7.59 -11.58 9.28
N ALA A 37 -7.55 -10.33 9.74
CA ALA A 37 -7.05 -9.97 11.06
C ALA A 37 -7.93 -10.55 12.17
N THR A 38 -9.26 -10.43 12.02
CA THR A 38 -10.24 -10.98 12.97
C THR A 38 -10.15 -12.50 13.04
N GLU A 39 -10.12 -13.20 11.90
CA GLU A 39 -10.01 -14.66 11.85
C GLU A 39 -8.74 -15.19 12.56
N LYS A 40 -7.66 -14.41 12.53
CA LYS A 40 -6.34 -14.80 13.07
C LYS A 40 -6.05 -14.21 14.45
N GLY A 41 -6.95 -13.39 15.01
CA GLY A 41 -6.73 -12.71 16.30
C GLY A 41 -5.55 -11.72 16.27
N ILE A 42 -5.29 -11.09 15.13
CA ILE A 42 -4.18 -10.14 14.95
C ILE A 42 -4.73 -8.72 15.03
N ASN A 43 -4.10 -7.87 15.83
CA ASN A 43 -4.52 -6.48 16.05
C ASN A 43 -3.63 -5.43 15.34
N GLU A 44 -2.48 -5.85 14.81
CA GLU A 44 -1.54 -4.97 14.12
C GLU A 44 -1.04 -5.61 12.81
N LEU A 45 -0.89 -4.75 11.80
CA LEU A 45 -0.49 -5.11 10.44
C LEU A 45 0.48 -4.04 9.93
N THR A 46 1.59 -4.46 9.32
CA THR A 46 2.48 -3.61 8.53
C THR A 46 2.44 -4.04 7.07
N ILE A 47 2.25 -3.07 6.17
CA ILE A 47 2.32 -3.26 4.73
C ILE A 47 3.64 -2.71 4.22
N ASP A 48 4.57 -3.59 3.88
CA ASP A 48 5.83 -3.22 3.25
C ASP A 48 5.66 -3.16 1.74
N ILE A 49 5.37 -1.96 1.25
CA ILE A 49 5.14 -1.68 -0.17
C ILE A 49 6.42 -1.89 -1.00
N ILE A 50 7.59 -1.62 -0.43
CA ILE A 50 8.86 -1.64 -1.17
C ILE A 50 9.29 -3.07 -1.47
N ASN A 51 9.11 -3.96 -0.50
CA ASN A 51 9.46 -5.38 -0.59
C ASN A 51 8.28 -6.30 -0.94
N TYR A 52 7.09 -5.72 -1.11
CA TYR A 52 5.84 -6.45 -1.39
C TYR A 52 5.48 -7.48 -0.32
N LYS A 53 5.69 -7.13 0.95
CA LYS A 53 5.46 -8.02 2.10
C LYS A 53 4.39 -7.48 3.02
N ILE A 54 3.78 -8.40 3.74
CA ILE A 54 2.82 -8.12 4.80
C ILE A 54 3.34 -8.76 6.08
N HIS A 55 3.31 -8.00 7.16
CA HIS A 55 3.65 -8.47 8.50
C HIS A 55 2.46 -8.29 9.45
N PRO A 56 2.11 -9.29 10.26
CA PRO A 56 2.74 -10.61 10.35
C PRO A 56 2.43 -11.50 9.12
N LYS A 57 3.24 -12.54 8.88
CA LYS A 57 3.23 -13.34 7.64
C LYS A 57 1.90 -14.06 7.41
N GLU A 58 1.18 -14.32 8.49
CA GLU A 58 -0.14 -14.92 8.55
C GLU A 58 -1.18 -14.07 7.82
N LEU A 59 -0.97 -12.75 7.72
CA LEU A 59 -1.79 -11.80 6.94
C LEU A 59 -1.27 -11.59 5.52
N GLN A 60 -0.21 -12.26 5.09
CA GLN A 60 0.30 -12.18 3.72
C GLN A 60 -0.57 -13.00 2.74
N ILE A 61 -1.81 -12.58 2.59
CA ILE A 61 -2.79 -13.15 1.68
C ILE A 61 -2.77 -12.42 0.33
N LYS A 62 -3.14 -13.15 -0.73
CA LYS A 62 -3.13 -12.64 -2.12
C LYS A 62 -3.82 -11.27 -2.28
N PRO A 63 -5.02 -11.02 -1.71
CA PRO A 63 -5.67 -9.71 -1.82
C PRO A 63 -4.79 -8.54 -1.36
N LEU A 64 -4.06 -8.70 -0.26
CA LEU A 64 -3.29 -7.59 0.34
C LEU A 64 -1.97 -7.31 -0.37
N VAL A 65 -1.42 -8.29 -1.10
CA VAL A 65 -0.13 -8.15 -1.80
C VAL A 65 -0.26 -7.76 -3.28
N ILE A 66 -1.37 -8.09 -3.94
CA ILE A 66 -1.50 -8.02 -5.40
C ILE A 66 -1.32 -6.61 -5.97
N PHE A 67 -1.65 -5.58 -5.20
CA PHE A 67 -1.56 -4.19 -5.62
C PHE A 67 -0.34 -3.42 -5.10
N LEU A 68 0.51 -4.04 -4.28
CA LEU A 68 1.73 -3.40 -3.77
C LEU A 68 2.69 -2.95 -4.89
N PRO A 69 2.86 -3.68 -6.01
CA PRO A 69 3.65 -3.19 -7.15
C PRO A 69 3.14 -1.85 -7.70
N LYS A 70 1.81 -1.68 -7.82
CA LYS A 70 1.21 -0.42 -8.30
C LYS A 70 1.42 0.73 -7.32
N LEU A 71 1.35 0.47 -6.01
CA LEU A 71 1.70 1.48 -5.01
C LEU A 71 3.17 1.89 -5.12
N LYS A 72 4.09 0.94 -5.30
CA LYS A 72 5.51 1.24 -5.49
C LYS A 72 5.73 2.10 -6.74
N GLU A 73 5.01 1.84 -7.83
CA GLU A 73 5.02 2.70 -9.02
C GLU A 73 4.51 4.12 -8.73
N THR A 74 3.43 4.26 -7.94
CA THR A 74 2.94 5.58 -7.50
C THR A 74 4.03 6.33 -6.74
N ILE A 75 4.72 5.67 -5.80
CA ILE A 75 5.83 6.27 -5.06
C ILE A 75 6.95 6.71 -6.01
N LYS A 76 7.38 5.83 -6.92
CA LYS A 76 8.44 6.14 -7.91
C LYS A 76 8.09 7.37 -8.74
N LYS A 77 6.87 7.43 -9.28
CA LYS A 77 6.40 8.57 -10.08
C LYS A 77 6.37 9.86 -9.26
N THR A 78 5.89 9.82 -8.01
CA THR A 78 5.89 11.01 -7.16
C THR A 78 7.32 11.48 -6.84
N LEU A 79 8.25 10.55 -6.57
CA LEU A 79 9.67 10.89 -6.37
C LEU A 79 10.27 11.57 -7.61
N GLU A 80 10.04 11.02 -8.81
CA GLU A 80 10.51 11.59 -10.07
C GLU A 80 9.96 13.00 -10.31
N ILE A 81 8.65 13.20 -10.12
CA ILE A 81 7.98 14.51 -10.27
C ILE A 81 8.58 15.56 -9.32
N GLU A 82 8.94 15.15 -8.11
CA GLU A 82 9.55 16.02 -7.11
C GLU A 82 11.08 16.13 -7.27
N GLY A 83 11.67 15.49 -8.29
CA GLY A 83 13.09 15.56 -8.62
C GLY A 83 14.00 14.76 -7.68
N PHE A 84 13.50 13.68 -7.10
CA PHE A 84 14.28 12.69 -6.35
C PHE A 84 14.64 11.50 -7.24
N LEU A 85 15.75 10.82 -6.93
CA LEU A 85 16.14 9.59 -7.60
C LEU A 85 15.31 8.41 -7.04
N PRO A 86 14.54 7.68 -7.87
CA PRO A 86 13.63 6.63 -7.41
C PRO A 86 14.35 5.29 -7.20
N ASN A 87 15.42 5.28 -6.41
CA ASN A 87 16.14 4.04 -6.05
C ASN A 87 15.37 3.32 -4.93
N LEU A 88 14.30 2.60 -5.31
CA LEU A 88 13.39 1.83 -4.45
C LEU A 88 13.29 0.36 -4.86
#